data_AF-A0A2W6DQJ2-F1
#
_entry.id   AF-A0A2W6DQJ2-F1
#
_cell.length_a   1.000
_cell.length_b   1.000
_cell.length_c   1.000
_cell.angle_alpha   90.00
_cell.angle_beta   90.00
_cell.angle_gamma   90.00
#
_symmetry.space_group_name_H-M   'P 1'
#
loop_
_entity.id
_entity.type
_entity.pdbx_description
1 polymer ?
#
loop_
_entity_poly.entity_id
_entity_poly.type
_entity_poly.pdbx_seq_one_letter_code
_entity_poly.pdbx_strand_id
1 'polypeptide(L)'
;MTGRVVVVGGGIAGLAAAHALRRDCPELTGLTVVDRARMLGGKLRTSTIEGVPVDEGAEMFLAGVPEAVDLARAVGLGEDLVHPVTSAASVAVGGALRPLPAGTVLGVPGDLDALAASGVLTPAGLAEVRAEEASAGERVLDDVAVGELVRRRLGAQVLERLVDPLLGGVYAGHADGLSLQATMPALAAALGSPRSLVAAARAARGTASGSPAFASLRGGLGGLVAALLA
;
A
#
# COMPACT_ATOMS: atom_id res chain seq x y z
N MET A 1 14.81 4.42 -39.13
CA MET A 1 14.82 2.98 -38.79
C MET A 1 14.01 2.84 -37.53
N THR A 2 12.99 2.01 -37.52
CA THR A 2 12.16 1.81 -36.33
C THR A 2 12.61 0.55 -35.62
N GLY A 3 13.01 0.72 -34.36
CA GLY A 3 13.76 -0.27 -33.61
C GLY A 3 12.94 -1.52 -33.27
N ARG A 4 13.65 -2.55 -32.83
CA ARG A 4 13.06 -3.68 -32.11
C ARG A 4 13.27 -3.44 -30.62
N VAL A 5 12.24 -3.70 -29.82
CA VAL A 5 12.32 -3.61 -28.35
C VAL A 5 12.15 -4.99 -27.75
N VAL A 6 12.99 -5.31 -26.78
CA VAL A 6 12.86 -6.50 -25.94
C VAL A 6 12.57 -6.07 -24.51
N VAL A 7 11.43 -6.50 -23.98
CA VAL A 7 11.04 -6.31 -22.57
C VAL A 7 11.43 -7.56 -21.79
N VAL A 8 12.30 -7.40 -20.79
CA VAL A 8 12.75 -8.50 -19.93
C VAL A 8 11.91 -8.51 -18.65
N GLY A 9 11.13 -9.57 -18.47
CA GLY A 9 10.15 -9.75 -17.40
C GLY A 9 8.72 -9.66 -17.93
N GLY A 10 7.98 -10.75 -17.77
CA GLY A 10 6.58 -10.93 -18.14
C GLY A 10 5.61 -10.75 -16.97
N GLY A 11 6.02 -10.07 -15.90
CA GLY A 11 5.10 -9.60 -14.86
C GLY A 11 4.31 -8.37 -15.30
N ILE A 12 3.41 -7.88 -14.44
CA ILE A 12 2.53 -6.73 -14.74
C ILE A 12 3.29 -5.50 -15.25
N ALA A 13 4.46 -5.19 -14.70
CA ALA A 13 5.27 -4.05 -15.15
C ALA A 13 5.73 -4.21 -16.62
N GLY A 14 6.22 -5.39 -16.99
CA GLY A 14 6.67 -5.64 -18.35
C GLY A 14 5.51 -5.76 -19.35
N LEU A 15 4.39 -6.36 -18.95
CA LEU A 15 3.19 -6.45 -19.78
C LEU A 15 2.56 -5.07 -20.00
N ALA A 16 2.49 -4.22 -18.96
CA ALA A 16 2.02 -2.84 -19.09
C ALA A 16 2.95 -2.01 -19.99
N ALA A 17 4.28 -2.17 -19.85
CA ALA A 17 5.24 -1.52 -20.73
C ALA A 17 5.09 -1.96 -22.20
N ALA A 18 4.92 -3.27 -22.44
CA ALA A 18 4.67 -3.80 -23.78
C ALA A 18 3.36 -3.27 -24.37
N HIS A 19 2.29 -3.21 -23.56
CA HIS A 19 1.02 -2.63 -23.96
C HIS A 19 1.15 -1.15 -24.34
N ALA A 20 1.84 -0.35 -23.53
CA ALA A 20 2.10 1.06 -23.82
C ALA A 20 2.93 1.25 -25.08
N LEU A 21 4.02 0.48 -25.26
CA LEU A 21 4.86 0.55 -26.48
C LEU A 21 4.07 0.19 -27.74
N ARG A 22 3.20 -0.82 -27.67
CA ARG A 22 2.37 -1.22 -28.81
C ARG A 22 1.36 -0.14 -29.21
N ARG A 23 0.86 0.62 -28.22
CA ARG A 23 -0.08 1.73 -28.43
C ARG A 23 0.60 3.00 -28.92
N ASP A 24 1.70 3.38 -28.26
CA ASP A 24 2.32 4.70 -28.41
C ASP A 24 3.46 4.73 -29.43
N CYS A 25 3.97 3.56 -29.84
CA CYS A 25 5.03 3.41 -30.84
C CYS A 25 4.61 2.41 -31.95
N PRO A 26 3.55 2.71 -32.73
CA PRO A 26 3.03 1.81 -33.77
C PRO A 26 4.04 1.52 -34.89
N GLU A 27 5.09 2.32 -34.99
CA GLU A 27 6.14 2.19 -35.99
C GLU A 27 7.20 1.13 -35.64
N LEU A 28 7.22 0.61 -34.40
CA LEU A 28 8.15 -0.43 -33.97
C LEU A 28 8.09 -1.67 -34.89
N THR A 29 9.24 -2.12 -35.37
CA THR A 29 9.32 -3.30 -36.25
C THR A 29 9.25 -4.62 -35.50
N GLY A 30 9.32 -4.60 -34.17
CA GLY A 30 9.18 -5.77 -33.34
C GLY A 30 9.19 -5.45 -31.86
N LEU A 31 8.31 -6.13 -31.13
CA LEU A 31 8.24 -6.10 -29.67
C LEU A 31 8.26 -7.55 -29.18
N THR A 32 9.17 -7.86 -28.27
CA THR A 32 9.28 -9.21 -27.70
C THR A 32 9.33 -9.09 -26.18
N VAL A 33 8.44 -9.80 -25.50
CA VAL A 33 8.50 -9.96 -24.04
C VAL A 33 9.15 -11.31 -23.75
N VAL A 34 10.17 -11.32 -22.90
CA VAL A 34 10.85 -12.54 -22.46
C VAL A 34 10.73 -12.68 -20.95
N ASP A 35 10.37 -13.86 -20.47
CA ASP A 35 10.35 -14.21 -19.05
C ASP A 35 11.04 -15.57 -18.86
N ARG A 36 11.63 -15.77 -17.68
CA ARG A 36 12.18 -17.07 -17.25
C ARG A 36 11.08 -18.05 -16.83
N ALA A 37 9.93 -17.54 -16.41
CA ALA A 37 8.81 -18.31 -15.91
C ALA A 37 8.05 -18.98 -17.07
N ARG A 38 7.43 -20.13 -16.77
CA ARG A 38 6.59 -20.85 -17.74
C ARG A 38 5.29 -20.13 -18.08
N MET A 39 4.83 -19.26 -17.18
CA MET A 39 3.62 -18.47 -17.33
C MET A 39 3.94 -17.01 -17.04
N LEU A 40 3.37 -16.11 -17.84
CA LEU A 40 3.44 -14.67 -17.64
C LEU A 40 2.45 -14.25 -16.53
N GLY A 41 2.60 -13.03 -16.03
CA GLY A 41 1.79 -12.44 -14.95
C GLY A 41 2.59 -12.13 -13.69
N GLY A 42 3.67 -12.86 -13.43
CA GLY A 42 4.52 -12.65 -12.27
C GLY A 42 3.75 -12.81 -10.97
N LYS A 43 3.57 -11.74 -10.20
CA LYS A 43 2.84 -11.73 -8.92
C LYS A 43 1.31 -11.65 -9.07
N LEU A 44 0.80 -11.40 -10.27
CA LEU A 44 -0.64 -11.41 -10.56
C LEU A 44 -0.99 -12.78 -11.11
N ARG A 45 -1.47 -13.65 -10.23
CA ARG A 45 -1.85 -15.02 -10.56
C ARG A 45 -3.08 -15.40 -9.76
N THR A 46 -4.07 -15.94 -10.46
CA THR A 46 -5.29 -16.47 -9.85
C THR A 46 -5.37 -17.96 -10.12
N SER A 47 -5.60 -18.73 -9.07
CA SER A 47 -5.88 -20.16 -9.13
C SER A 47 -7.35 -20.43 -8.78
N THR A 48 -7.81 -21.65 -9.01
CA THR A 48 -9.15 -22.09 -8.59
C THR A 48 -9.00 -23.08 -7.44
N ILE A 49 -9.62 -22.79 -6.30
CA ILE A 49 -9.68 -23.67 -5.13
C ILE A 49 -11.15 -24.00 -4.89
N GLU A 50 -11.53 -25.28 -5.01
CA GLU A 50 -12.93 -25.74 -4.85
C GLU A 50 -13.94 -24.92 -5.68
N GLY A 51 -13.58 -24.57 -6.91
CA GLY A 51 -14.41 -23.76 -7.82
C GLY A 51 -14.40 -22.26 -7.56
N VAL A 52 -13.65 -21.78 -6.56
CA VAL A 52 -13.53 -20.36 -6.22
C VAL A 52 -12.21 -19.79 -6.74
N PRO A 53 -12.22 -18.64 -7.46
CA PRO A 53 -10.99 -17.97 -7.85
C PRO A 53 -10.28 -17.37 -6.62
N VAL A 54 -8.98 -17.63 -6.50
CA VAL A 54 -8.13 -17.16 -5.40
C VAL A 54 -6.84 -16.58 -5.97
N ASP A 55 -6.56 -15.32 -5.66
CA ASP A 55 -5.29 -14.68 -6.00
C ASP A 55 -4.16 -15.24 -5.12
N GLU A 56 -3.10 -15.73 -5.77
CA GLU A 56 -1.94 -16.33 -5.11
C GLU A 56 -0.91 -15.29 -4.61
N GLY A 57 -1.06 -14.04 -5.03
CA GLY A 57 -0.10 -12.96 -4.79
C GLY A 57 -0.79 -11.63 -4.56
N ALA A 58 -0.73 -10.73 -5.54
CA ALA A 58 -1.48 -9.49 -5.44
C ALA A 58 -2.98 -9.77 -5.60
N GLU A 59 -3.78 -9.31 -4.63
CA GLU A 59 -5.24 -9.49 -4.62
C GLU A 59 -6.02 -8.19 -4.90
N MET A 60 -5.38 -7.03 -4.73
CA MET A 60 -5.98 -5.70 -4.92
C MET A 60 -4.91 -4.63 -5.17
N PHE A 61 -5.36 -3.46 -5.61
CA PHE A 61 -4.54 -2.27 -5.78
C PHE A 61 -5.26 -1.03 -5.25
N LEU A 62 -4.50 0.06 -5.03
CA LEU A 62 -5.08 1.33 -4.56
C LEU A 62 -5.92 1.95 -5.68
N ALA A 63 -7.22 2.14 -5.43
CA ALA A 63 -8.12 2.72 -6.41
C ALA A 63 -7.82 4.21 -6.70
N GLY A 64 -7.14 4.89 -5.76
CA GLY A 64 -6.66 6.26 -5.95
C GLY A 64 -5.40 6.38 -6.82
N VAL A 65 -4.78 5.27 -7.22
CA VAL A 65 -3.64 5.24 -8.14
C VAL A 65 -4.20 4.92 -9.54
N PRO A 66 -4.33 5.93 -10.42
CA PRO A 66 -5.11 5.80 -11.66
C PRO A 66 -4.55 4.77 -12.63
N GLU A 67 -3.24 4.52 -12.63
CA GLU A 67 -2.54 3.71 -13.62
C GLU A 67 -3.11 2.28 -13.72
N ALA A 68 -3.46 1.66 -12.58
CA ALA A 68 -4.02 0.31 -12.57
C ALA A 68 -5.49 0.29 -13.04
N VAL A 69 -6.27 1.28 -12.64
CA VAL A 69 -7.68 1.44 -13.05
C VAL A 69 -7.77 1.70 -14.54
N ASP A 70 -6.94 2.60 -15.06
CA ASP A 70 -6.91 3.00 -16.46
C ASP A 70 -6.40 1.86 -17.34
N LEU A 71 -5.42 1.07 -16.87
CA LEU A 71 -4.98 -0.13 -17.56
C LEU A 71 -6.11 -1.15 -17.67
N ALA A 72 -6.83 -1.42 -16.58
CA ALA A 72 -7.97 -2.35 -16.58
C ALA A 72 -9.04 -1.90 -17.59
N ARG A 73 -9.40 -0.61 -17.62
CA ARG A 73 -10.33 -0.05 -18.60
C ARG A 73 -9.81 -0.16 -20.03
N ALA A 74 -8.53 0.13 -20.26
CA ALA A 74 -7.90 0.08 -21.58
C ALA A 74 -7.91 -1.32 -22.19
N VAL A 75 -7.89 -2.36 -21.35
CA VAL A 75 -7.98 -3.77 -21.80
C VAL A 75 -9.40 -4.35 -21.70
N GLY A 76 -10.42 -3.50 -21.52
CA GLY A 76 -11.83 -3.91 -21.55
C GLY A 76 -12.39 -4.47 -20.25
N LEU A 77 -11.65 -4.41 -19.14
CA LEU A 77 -12.05 -4.92 -17.82
C LEU A 77 -12.66 -3.84 -16.90
N GLY A 78 -13.06 -2.70 -17.47
CA GLY A 78 -13.58 -1.57 -16.68
C GLY A 78 -14.82 -1.92 -15.85
N GLU A 79 -15.75 -2.71 -16.42
CA GLU A 79 -16.98 -3.14 -15.75
C GLU A 79 -16.75 -4.28 -14.74
N ASP A 80 -15.58 -4.91 -14.78
CA ASP A 80 -15.19 -5.98 -13.85
C ASP A 80 -14.47 -5.45 -12.60
N LEU A 81 -14.23 -4.13 -12.52
CA LEU A 81 -13.68 -3.50 -11.33
C LEU A 81 -14.64 -3.64 -10.16
N VAL A 82 -14.14 -4.19 -9.06
CA VAL A 82 -14.90 -4.43 -7.83
C VAL A 82 -14.16 -3.86 -6.63
N HIS A 83 -14.90 -3.57 -5.56
CA HIS A 83 -14.38 -3.01 -4.32
C HIS A 83 -14.67 -3.93 -3.14
N PRO A 84 -13.81 -3.94 -2.09
CA PRO A 84 -14.08 -4.70 -0.88
C PRO A 84 -15.42 -4.29 -0.24
N VAL A 85 -16.20 -5.29 0.19
CA VAL A 85 -17.51 -5.08 0.86
C VAL A 85 -17.34 -4.50 2.26
N THR A 86 -16.21 -4.78 2.92
CA THR A 86 -15.84 -4.27 4.24
C THR A 86 -14.43 -3.70 4.22
N SER A 87 -14.22 -2.64 4.99
CA SER A 87 -12.92 -2.03 5.25
C SER A 87 -12.49 -2.18 6.72
N ALA A 88 -13.25 -2.92 7.53
CA ALA A 88 -12.92 -3.14 8.93
C ALA A 88 -11.66 -4.00 9.05
N ALA A 89 -10.64 -3.47 9.73
CA ALA A 89 -9.37 -4.14 9.99
C ALA A 89 -9.13 -4.27 11.51
N SER A 90 -8.32 -5.24 11.90
CA SER A 90 -7.94 -5.48 13.29
C SER A 90 -6.48 -5.89 13.40
N VAL A 91 -5.88 -5.62 14.56
CA VAL A 91 -4.56 -6.11 14.96
C VAL A 91 -4.70 -7.08 16.12
N ALA A 92 -3.93 -8.16 16.12
CA ALA A 92 -3.90 -9.12 17.22
C ALA A 92 -2.97 -8.60 18.32
N VAL A 93 -3.52 -8.29 19.50
CA VAL A 93 -2.77 -7.77 20.64
C VAL A 93 -3.15 -8.54 21.90
N GLY A 94 -2.17 -9.19 22.53
CA GLY A 94 -2.40 -9.96 23.76
C GLY A 94 -3.39 -11.11 23.60
N GLY A 95 -3.41 -11.76 22.44
CA GLY A 95 -4.32 -12.88 22.14
C GLY A 95 -5.75 -12.48 21.77
N ALA A 96 -6.05 -11.17 21.66
CA ALA A 96 -7.36 -10.67 21.24
C ALA A 96 -7.23 -9.80 19.98
N LEU A 97 -8.26 -9.83 19.12
CA LEU A 97 -8.39 -8.87 18.03
C LEU A 97 -8.84 -7.52 18.57
N ARG A 98 -8.09 -6.48 18.23
CA ARG A 98 -8.41 -5.08 18.51
C ARG A 98 -8.69 -4.36 17.20
N PRO A 99 -9.77 -3.58 17.11
CA PRO A 99 -10.04 -2.81 15.89
C PRO A 99 -8.88 -1.86 15.62
N LEU A 100 -8.52 -1.70 14.34
CA LEU A 100 -7.52 -0.71 13.96
C LEU A 100 -8.08 0.69 14.27
N PRO A 101 -7.36 1.55 15.00
CA PRO A 101 -7.84 2.90 15.27
C PRO A 101 -7.99 3.68 13.97
N ALA A 102 -9.10 4.41 13.85
CA ALA A 102 -9.31 5.30 12.73
C ALA A 102 -8.29 6.44 12.73
N GLY A 103 -8.11 7.09 11.58
CA GLY A 103 -7.27 8.27 11.48
C GLY A 103 -5.77 8.03 11.67
N THR A 104 -5.29 6.82 11.37
CA THR A 104 -3.86 6.51 11.29
C THR A 104 -3.31 6.75 9.89
N VAL A 105 -2.01 7.02 9.79
CA VAL A 105 -1.22 6.85 8.56
C VAL A 105 -0.33 5.61 8.74
N LEU A 106 -0.69 4.50 8.09
CA LEU A 106 0.01 3.20 8.23
C LEU A 106 0.40 2.86 9.68
N GLY A 107 -0.55 3.02 10.61
CA GLY A 107 -0.39 2.72 12.03
C GLY A 107 0.06 3.89 12.90
N VAL A 108 0.61 4.96 12.33
CA VAL A 108 0.95 6.17 13.11
C VAL A 108 -0.33 6.93 13.45
N PRO A 109 -0.67 7.14 14.73
CA PRO A 109 -1.95 7.70 15.15
C PRO A 109 -2.03 9.21 14.87
N GLY A 110 -3.15 9.65 14.28
CA GLY A 110 -3.53 11.06 14.17
C GLY A 110 -4.81 11.43 14.95
N ASP A 111 -5.47 10.44 15.55
CA ASP A 111 -6.70 10.57 16.34
C ASP A 111 -6.55 9.78 17.66
N LEU A 112 -6.43 10.50 18.77
CA LEU A 112 -6.16 9.90 20.08
C LEU A 112 -7.39 9.34 20.76
N ASP A 113 -8.57 9.83 20.41
CA ASP A 113 -9.82 9.30 20.95
C ASP A 113 -10.10 7.94 20.29
N ALA A 114 -9.90 7.83 18.97
CA ALA A 114 -9.96 6.55 18.26
C ALA A 114 -8.88 5.58 18.74
N LEU A 115 -7.65 6.07 18.99
CA LEU A 115 -6.58 5.26 19.56
C LEU A 115 -6.94 4.71 20.95
N ALA A 116 -7.47 5.55 21.83
CA ALA A 116 -7.90 5.15 23.17
C ALA A 116 -9.04 4.12 23.11
N ALA A 117 -10.04 4.36 22.25
CA ALA A 117 -11.19 3.47 22.08
C ALA A 117 -10.81 2.10 21.50
N SER A 118 -9.73 2.02 20.70
CA SER A 118 -9.27 0.75 20.11
C SER A 118 -8.80 -0.27 21.14
N GLY A 119 -8.31 0.17 22.31
CA GLY A 119 -7.70 -0.70 23.32
C GLY A 119 -6.40 -1.37 22.88
N VAL A 120 -5.75 -0.89 21.82
CA VAL A 120 -4.46 -1.41 21.32
C VAL A 120 -3.30 -1.07 22.28
N LEU A 121 -3.35 0.11 22.89
CA LEU A 121 -2.35 0.57 23.84
C LEU A 121 -2.80 0.38 25.28
N THR A 122 -1.82 0.15 26.16
CA THR A 122 -2.05 0.28 27.60
C THR A 122 -2.25 1.75 28.00
N PRO A 123 -2.81 2.04 29.19
CA PRO A 123 -2.89 3.42 29.68
C PRO A 123 -1.54 4.16 29.71
N ALA A 124 -0.46 3.46 30.04
CA ALA A 124 0.90 4.02 30.02
C ALA A 124 1.35 4.37 28.60
N GLY A 125 1.18 3.44 27.64
CA GLY A 125 1.50 3.71 26.23
C GLY A 125 0.67 4.86 25.64
N LEU A 126 -0.61 4.96 26.02
CA LEU A 126 -1.44 6.10 25.60
C LEU A 126 -0.97 7.43 26.21
N ALA A 127 -0.43 7.42 27.43
CA ALA A 127 0.13 8.61 28.06
C ALA A 127 1.41 9.10 27.35
N GLU A 128 2.28 8.18 26.90
CA GLU A 128 3.45 8.51 26.08
C GLU A 128 3.04 9.23 24.78
N VAL A 129 2.03 8.70 24.07
CA VAL A 129 1.53 9.32 22.84
C VAL A 129 0.94 10.71 23.09
N ARG A 130 0.19 10.90 24.19
CA ARG A 130 -0.36 12.21 24.58
C ARG A 130 0.74 13.23 24.91
N ALA A 131 1.82 12.78 25.55
CA ALA A 131 2.97 13.63 25.84
C ALA A 131 3.70 14.05 24.54
N GLU A 132 3.82 13.14 23.57
CA GLU A 132 4.38 13.44 22.25
C GLU A 132 3.53 14.47 21.50
N GLU A 133 2.21 14.33 21.50
CA GLU A 133 1.31 15.27 20.83
C GLU A 133 1.46 16.69 21.38
N ALA A 134 1.60 16.83 22.70
CA ALA A 134 1.78 18.12 23.38
C ALA A 134 3.16 18.75 23.16
N SER A 135 4.12 18.00 22.60
CA SER A 135 5.46 18.52 22.30
C SER A 135 5.46 19.37 21.03
N ALA A 136 6.40 20.32 20.93
CA ALA A 136 6.64 21.06 19.69
C ALA A 136 7.17 20.14 18.55
N GLY A 137 7.69 18.95 18.93
CA GLY A 137 8.41 18.05 18.05
C GLY A 137 9.62 18.69 17.37
N GLU A 138 10.24 17.94 16.46
CA GLU A 138 11.37 18.41 15.68
C GLU A 138 11.13 18.11 14.21
N ARG A 139 11.76 18.90 13.33
CA ARG A 139 11.75 18.59 11.90
C ARG A 139 12.56 17.32 11.62
N VAL A 140 12.17 16.58 10.60
CA VAL A 140 12.93 15.45 10.05
C VAL A 140 13.29 15.81 8.62
N LEU A 141 14.59 16.00 8.36
CA LEU A 141 15.11 16.42 7.05
C LEU A 141 15.66 15.26 6.23
N ASP A 142 16.42 14.40 6.90
CA ASP A 142 17.01 13.22 6.29
C ASP A 142 16.01 12.08 6.27
N ASP A 143 16.22 11.14 5.34
CA ASP A 143 15.46 9.90 5.35
C ASP A 143 15.91 9.03 6.52
N VAL A 144 14.94 8.45 7.22
CA VAL A 144 15.16 7.68 8.45
C VAL A 144 14.35 6.40 8.42
N ALA A 145 14.76 5.40 9.20
CA ALA A 145 13.97 4.21 9.42
C ALA A 145 12.68 4.56 10.17
N VAL A 146 11.54 4.09 9.69
CA VAL A 146 10.23 4.33 10.33
C VAL A 146 10.22 3.81 11.76
N GLY A 147 10.78 2.61 11.98
CA GLY A 147 10.82 1.97 13.29
C GLY A 147 11.60 2.79 14.32
N GLU A 148 12.75 3.34 13.94
CA GLU A 148 13.55 4.19 14.81
C GLU A 148 12.78 5.47 15.20
N LEU A 149 12.20 6.15 14.22
CA LEU A 149 11.46 7.40 14.45
C LEU A 149 10.24 7.17 15.36
N VAL A 150 9.42 6.16 15.06
CA VAL A 150 8.20 5.86 15.81
C VAL A 150 8.53 5.42 17.22
N ARG A 151 9.50 4.51 17.41
CA ARG A 151 9.90 4.05 18.74
C ARG A 151 10.39 5.20 19.61
N ARG A 152 11.20 6.10 19.03
CA ARG A 152 11.76 7.25 19.74
C ARG A 152 10.68 8.25 20.16
N ARG A 153 9.69 8.52 19.31
CA ARG A 153 8.68 9.55 19.58
C ARG A 153 7.43 9.02 20.29
N LEU A 154 6.89 7.91 19.82
CA LEU A 154 5.59 7.37 20.25
C LEU A 154 5.69 6.10 21.11
N GLY A 155 6.90 5.61 21.34
CA GLY A 155 7.17 4.46 22.18
C GLY A 155 7.03 3.12 21.48
N ALA A 156 7.47 2.07 22.17
CA ALA A 156 7.53 0.71 21.63
C ALA A 156 6.13 0.13 21.34
N GLN A 157 5.11 0.45 22.15
CA GLN A 157 3.76 -0.11 21.94
C GLN A 157 3.14 0.35 20.62
N VAL A 158 3.34 1.61 20.21
CA VAL A 158 2.85 2.10 18.91
C VAL A 158 3.59 1.41 17.77
N LEU A 159 4.91 1.27 17.89
CA LEU A 159 5.68 0.57 16.87
C LEU A 159 5.22 -0.88 16.71
N GLU A 160 5.29 -1.67 17.78
CA GLU A 160 5.13 -3.13 17.74
C GLU A 160 3.68 -3.56 17.48
N ARG A 161 2.70 -2.76 17.92
CA ARG A 161 1.28 -3.15 17.85
C ARG A 161 0.51 -2.50 16.71
N LEU A 162 1.05 -1.44 16.11
CA LEU A 162 0.39 -0.72 15.02
C LEU A 162 1.30 -0.60 13.80
N VAL A 163 2.43 0.10 13.92
CA VAL A 163 3.22 0.49 12.73
C VAL A 163 3.92 -0.70 12.08
N ASP A 164 4.65 -1.51 12.84
CA ASP A 164 5.38 -2.66 12.29
C ASP A 164 4.44 -3.71 11.68
N PRO A 165 3.31 -4.11 12.32
CA PRO A 165 2.36 -5.03 11.70
C PRO A 165 1.73 -4.50 10.41
N LEU A 166 1.39 -3.20 10.35
CA LEU A 166 0.78 -2.61 9.15
C LEU A 166 1.78 -2.50 8.00
N LEU A 167 2.99 -2.02 8.28
CA LEU A 167 4.06 -1.97 7.27
C LEU A 167 4.48 -3.37 6.84
N GLY A 168 4.55 -4.33 7.76
CA GLY A 168 4.79 -5.73 7.47
C GLY A 168 3.72 -6.33 6.54
N GLY A 169 2.45 -5.97 6.73
CA GLY A 169 1.36 -6.37 5.84
C GLY A 169 1.48 -5.84 4.40
N VAL A 170 2.07 -4.64 4.22
CA VAL A 170 2.22 -4.00 2.90
C VAL A 170 3.54 -4.39 2.21
N TYR A 171 4.64 -4.37 2.95
CA TYR A 171 5.99 -4.49 2.41
C TYR A 171 6.67 -5.82 2.73
N ALA A 172 6.08 -6.66 3.58
CA ALA A 172 6.69 -7.89 4.10
C ALA A 172 8.10 -7.66 4.71
N GLY A 173 8.31 -6.49 5.31
CA GLY A 173 9.57 -6.07 5.93
C GLY A 173 9.37 -5.46 7.31
N HIS A 174 10.47 -5.28 8.05
CA HIS A 174 10.46 -4.65 9.37
C HIS A 174 10.56 -3.13 9.28
N ALA A 175 9.80 -2.41 10.11
CA ALA A 175 9.79 -0.96 10.17
C ALA A 175 11.18 -0.37 10.45
N ASP A 176 12.05 -1.09 11.16
CA ASP A 176 13.45 -0.68 11.41
C ASP A 176 14.33 -0.69 10.14
N GLY A 177 13.89 -1.31 9.04
CA GLY A 177 14.57 -1.31 7.75
C GLY A 177 13.83 -0.54 6.65
N LEU A 178 12.67 0.05 6.95
CA LEU A 178 11.84 0.74 5.97
C LEU A 178 12.08 2.26 6.02
N SER A 179 12.32 2.85 4.85
CA SER A 179 12.49 4.29 4.64
C SER A 179 11.18 5.04 4.87
N LEU A 180 11.22 6.11 5.67
CA LEU A 180 10.07 6.99 5.88
C LEU A 180 9.64 7.67 4.57
N GLN A 181 10.59 8.16 3.77
CA GLN A 181 10.28 8.84 2.51
C GLN A 181 9.66 7.90 1.48
N ALA A 182 10.16 6.66 1.40
CA ALA A 182 9.68 5.67 0.42
C ALA A 182 8.32 5.07 0.81
N THR A 183 8.08 4.85 2.11
CA THR A 183 6.88 4.13 2.58
C THR A 183 5.75 5.04 3.06
N MET A 184 6.07 6.26 3.53
CA MET A 184 5.10 7.19 4.10
C MET A 184 5.35 8.64 3.61
N PRO A 185 5.38 8.90 2.30
CA PRO A 185 5.83 10.18 1.74
C PRO A 185 5.04 11.40 2.23
N ALA A 186 3.71 11.26 2.43
CA ALA A 186 2.89 12.35 2.98
C ALA A 186 3.27 12.68 4.43
N LEU A 187 3.61 11.67 5.23
CA LEU A 187 4.09 11.86 6.60
C LEU A 187 5.48 12.50 6.62
N ALA A 188 6.38 12.04 5.74
CA ALA A 188 7.71 12.61 5.56
C ALA A 188 7.62 14.11 5.21
N ALA A 189 6.77 14.47 4.24
CA ALA A 189 6.53 15.85 3.85
C ALA A 189 5.98 16.69 5.01
N ALA A 190 5.04 16.14 5.79
CA ALA A 190 4.50 16.83 6.96
C ALA A 190 5.58 17.09 8.04
N LEU A 191 6.56 16.20 8.20
CA LEU A 191 7.65 16.34 9.16
C LEU A 191 8.78 17.29 8.69
N GLY A 192 8.68 17.88 7.49
CA GLY A 192 9.64 18.87 7.00
C GLY A 192 9.71 20.17 7.84
N SER A 193 8.71 20.41 8.68
CA SER A 193 8.62 21.51 9.64
C SER A 193 8.43 20.97 11.07
N PRO A 194 8.86 21.72 12.11
CA PRO A 194 8.67 21.31 13.51
C PRO A 194 7.21 21.01 13.85
N ARG A 195 6.94 19.79 14.29
CA ARG A 195 5.66 19.31 14.82
C ARG A 195 5.82 17.94 15.47
N SER A 196 4.88 17.60 16.34
CA SER A 196 4.71 16.24 16.85
C SER A 196 4.37 15.26 15.72
N LEU A 197 4.71 13.99 15.91
CA LEU A 197 4.45 12.91 14.97
C LEU A 197 2.94 12.66 14.85
N VAL A 198 2.18 12.80 15.94
CA VAL A 198 0.71 12.76 15.92
C VAL A 198 0.13 13.87 15.04
N ALA A 199 0.61 15.11 15.18
CA ALA A 199 0.16 16.23 14.35
C ALA A 199 0.56 16.05 12.88
N ALA A 200 1.76 15.51 12.63
CA ALA A 200 2.20 15.19 11.27
C ALA A 200 1.32 14.11 10.63
N ALA A 201 0.98 13.05 11.34
CA ALA A 201 0.06 12.01 10.87
C ALA A 201 -1.32 12.59 10.59
N ARG A 202 -1.84 13.45 11.48
CA ARG A 202 -3.11 14.15 11.25
C ARG A 202 -3.12 14.99 9.98
N ALA A 203 -2.03 15.70 9.69
CA ALA A 203 -1.88 16.50 8.47
C ALA A 203 -1.64 15.67 7.20
N ALA A 204 -0.97 14.53 7.35
CA ALA A 204 -0.65 13.62 6.24
C ALA A 204 -1.82 12.70 5.85
N ARG A 205 -2.85 12.62 6.68
CA ARG A 205 -4.12 12.00 6.29
C ARG A 205 -4.67 12.74 5.08
N GLY A 206 -4.89 11.99 3.99
CA GLY A 206 -5.70 12.50 2.89
C GLY A 206 -7.10 12.87 3.41
N THR A 207 -7.78 13.78 2.70
CA THR A 207 -9.23 13.91 2.87
C THR A 207 -9.84 12.56 2.55
N ALA A 208 -10.68 12.04 3.44
CA ALA A 208 -11.44 10.83 3.12
C ALA A 208 -12.34 11.17 1.93
N SER A 209 -11.92 10.81 0.72
CA SER A 209 -12.84 10.76 -0.40
C SER A 209 -13.82 9.63 -0.07
N GLY A 210 -15.12 9.84 -0.31
CA GLY A 210 -16.11 8.76 -0.19
C GLY A 210 -15.88 7.61 -1.20
N SER A 211 -14.76 7.63 -1.90
CA SER A 211 -14.35 6.62 -2.88
C SER A 211 -13.71 5.44 -2.16
N PRO A 212 -13.90 4.21 -2.66
CA PRO A 212 -13.23 3.03 -2.12
C PRO A 212 -11.71 3.18 -2.16
N ALA A 213 -11.02 2.72 -1.11
CA ALA A 213 -9.55 2.79 -1.04
C ALA A 213 -8.87 1.79 -1.97
N PHE A 214 -9.47 0.61 -2.13
CA PHE A 214 -8.93 -0.50 -2.91
C PHE A 214 -9.90 -0.92 -4.01
N ALA A 215 -9.34 -1.42 -5.11
CA ALA A 215 -10.06 -2.09 -6.17
C ALA A 215 -9.38 -3.43 -6.51
N SER A 216 -10.17 -4.34 -7.04
CA SER A 216 -9.72 -5.60 -7.63
C SER A 216 -10.58 -5.90 -8.88
N LEU A 217 -10.44 -7.10 -9.42
CA LEU A 217 -11.20 -7.57 -10.58
C LEU A 217 -12.09 -8.75 -10.20
N ARG A 218 -13.30 -8.78 -10.76
CA ARG A 218 -14.18 -9.94 -10.66
C ARG A 218 -13.45 -11.16 -11.24
N GLY A 219 -13.27 -12.18 -10.40
CA GLY A 219 -12.54 -13.39 -10.78
C GLY A 219 -11.02 -13.33 -10.58
N GLY A 220 -10.48 -12.27 -9.95
CA GLY A 220 -9.08 -12.16 -9.55
C GLY A 220 -8.19 -11.36 -10.52
N LEU A 221 -7.04 -10.89 -10.02
CA LEU A 221 -6.13 -10.03 -10.80
C LEU A 221 -5.41 -10.77 -11.94
N GLY A 222 -5.45 -12.09 -11.98
CA GLY A 222 -5.00 -12.88 -13.13
C GLY A 222 -5.76 -12.56 -14.43
N GLY A 223 -7.01 -12.08 -14.34
CA GLY A 223 -7.78 -11.63 -15.49
C GLY A 223 -7.12 -10.46 -16.24
N LEU A 224 -6.43 -9.56 -15.52
CA LEU A 224 -5.68 -8.45 -16.13
C LEU A 224 -4.54 -8.97 -17.03
N VAL A 225 -3.86 -10.03 -16.59
CA VAL A 225 -2.79 -10.67 -17.35
C VAL A 225 -3.35 -11.30 -18.63
N ALA A 226 -4.46 -12.03 -18.53
CA ALA A 226 -5.10 -12.63 -19.70
C ALA A 226 -5.52 -11.58 -20.74
N ALA A 227 -6.09 -10.46 -20.29
CA ALA A 227 -6.51 -9.37 -21.18
C ALA A 227 -5.32 -8.64 -21.85
N LEU A 228 -4.18 -8.52 -21.16
CA LEU A 228 -2.95 -7.94 -21.74
C LEU A 228 -2.30 -8.82 -22.81
N LEU A 229 -2.57 -10.14 -22.78
CA LEU A 229 -2.01 -11.11 -23.72
C LEU A 229 -2.89 -11.35 -24.95
N ALA A 230 -4.14 -10.89 -24.92
CA ALA A 230 -5.06 -10.91 -26.07
C ALA A 230 -4.64 -9.91 -27.16
#